data_AF-A0A2E4IBT0-F1
#
_entry.id   AF-A0A2E4IBT0-F1
#
_cell.length_a   1.000
_cell.length_b   1.000
_cell.length_c   1.000
_cell.angle_alpha   90.00
_cell.angle_beta   90.00
_cell.angle_gamma   90.00
#
_symmetry.space_group_name_H-M   'P 1'
#
loop_
_entity.id
_entity.type
_entity.pdbx_description
1 polymer ?
#
loop_
_entity_poly.entity_id
_entity_poly.type
_entity_poly.pdbx_seq_one_letter_code
_entity_poly.pdbx_strand_id
1 'polypeptide(L)' 'TLAAANIEGKTIVLTGAMVPYAFGTSSDGFFNLGSALAFVQVLNPGVYVAMNGRYYNWDEVKKNRKTGYFEEK' A
#
# COMPACT_ATOMS: atom_id res chain seq x y z
N THR A 1 16.09 4.48 2.50
CA THR A 1 14.73 3.94 2.22
C THR A 1 14.10 4.79 1.14
N LEU A 2 13.02 4.34 0.48
CA LEU A 2 12.29 5.16 -0.51
C LEU A 2 11.90 6.53 0.04
N ALA A 3 11.42 6.58 1.29
CA ALA A 3 11.15 7.84 1.99
C ALA A 3 12.40 8.71 2.18
N ALA A 4 13.54 8.12 2.56
CA ALA A 4 14.79 8.87 2.76
C ALA A 4 15.42 9.40 1.47
N ALA A 5 15.00 8.92 0.30
CA ALA A 5 15.48 9.43 -0.98
C ALA A 5 14.92 10.82 -1.33
N ASN A 6 13.94 11.33 -0.56
CA ASN A 6 13.33 12.65 -0.68
C ASN A 6 12.99 13.03 -2.14
N ILE A 7 12.27 12.14 -2.82
CA ILE A 7 11.90 12.35 -4.22
C ILE A 7 10.79 13.41 -4.27
N GLU A 8 11.14 14.64 -4.64
CA GLU A 8 10.23 15.77 -4.67
C GLU A 8 9.14 15.62 -5.75
N GLY A 9 7.92 16.08 -5.41
CA GLY A 9 6.80 16.13 -6.36
C GLY A 9 6.28 14.77 -6.82
N LYS A 10 6.62 13.67 -6.13
CA LYS A 10 6.14 12.32 -6.45
C LYS A 10 5.24 11.76 -5.34
N THR A 11 4.15 11.14 -5.76
CA THR A 11 3.31 10.28 -4.92
C THR A 11 3.73 8.84 -5.15
N ILE A 12 4.14 8.14 -4.09
CA ILE A 12 4.63 6.77 -4.14
C ILE A 12 3.73 5.92 -3.25
N VAL A 13 3.05 4.94 -3.83
CA VAL A 13 2.16 4.02 -3.10
C VAL A 13 2.76 2.62 -3.13
N LEU A 14 3.15 2.11 -1.97
CA LEU A 14 3.57 0.73 -1.77
C LEU A 14 2.33 -0.14 -1.60
N THR A 15 2.24 -1.23 -2.35
CA THR A 15 1.14 -2.18 -2.23
C THR A 15 1.68 -3.61 -2.27
N GLY A 16 0.79 -4.57 -2.08
CA GLY A 16 1.13 -5.99 -2.06
C GLY A 16 -0.10 -6.87 -2.03
N ALA A 17 0.11 -8.15 -1.80
CA ALA A 17 -0.94 -9.14 -1.66
C ALA A 17 -0.60 -10.07 -0.49
N MET A 18 -1.63 -10.53 0.21
CA MET A 18 -1.49 -11.62 1.19
C MET A 18 -1.45 -12.97 0.49
N VAL A 19 -2.19 -13.12 -0.61
CA VAL A 19 -2.20 -14.32 -1.45
C VAL A 19 -1.51 -14.00 -2.77
N PRO A 20 -0.42 -14.69 -3.14
CA PRO A 20 0.29 -14.44 -4.39
C PRO A 20 -0.66 -14.47 -5.60
N TYR A 21 -0.46 -13.54 -6.52
CA TYR A 21 -1.28 -13.43 -7.74
C TYR A 21 -1.36 -14.74 -8.55
N ALA A 22 -0.32 -15.57 -8.50
CA ALA A 22 -0.30 -16.87 -9.16
C ALA A 22 -1.45 -17.82 -8.74
N PHE A 23 -2.08 -17.58 -7.58
CA PHE A 23 -3.25 -18.34 -7.10
C PHE A 23 -4.61 -17.80 -7.61
N GLY A 24 -4.58 -16.94 -8.64
CA GLY A 24 -5.75 -16.58 -9.44
C GLY A 24 -6.85 -15.86 -8.64
N THR A 25 -8.07 -16.39 -8.70
CA THR A 25 -9.30 -15.79 -8.14
C THR A 25 -9.29 -15.63 -6.62
N SER A 26 -8.40 -16.32 -5.92
CA SER A 26 -8.23 -16.21 -4.47
C SER A 26 -7.27 -15.09 -4.04
N SER A 27 -6.64 -14.39 -4.99
CA SER A 27 -5.68 -13.33 -4.70
C SER A 27 -6.35 -11.98 -4.44
N ASP A 28 -5.89 -11.29 -3.40
CA ASP A 28 -6.21 -9.89 -3.10
C ASP A 28 -5.35 -8.89 -3.93
N GLY A 29 -4.41 -9.39 -4.73
CA GLY A 29 -3.43 -8.57 -5.45
C GLY A 29 -4.05 -7.59 -6.44
N PHE A 30 -5.04 -8.01 -7.25
CA PHE A 30 -5.69 -7.10 -8.20
C PHE A 30 -6.49 -6.00 -7.51
N PHE A 31 -7.18 -6.33 -6.42
CA PHE A 31 -7.95 -5.36 -5.66
C PHE A 31 -7.03 -4.31 -5.01
N ASN A 32 -5.91 -4.75 -4.42
CA ASN A 32 -4.92 -3.86 -3.82
C ASN A 32 -4.22 -3.01 -4.89
N LEU A 33 -3.89 -3.57 -6.05
CA LEU A 33 -3.31 -2.83 -7.17
C LEU A 33 -4.27 -1.76 -7.69
N GLY A 34 -5.55 -2.09 -7.89
CA GLY A 34 -6.58 -1.13 -8.30
C GLY A 34 -6.72 0.02 -7.30
N SER A 35 -6.72 -0.29 -6.01
CA SER A 35 -6.75 0.71 -4.93
C SER A 35 -5.50 1.60 -4.96
N ALA A 36 -4.30 1.02 -5.14
CA ALA A 36 -3.06 1.78 -5.22
C ALA A 36 -3.03 2.72 -6.44
N LEU A 37 -3.54 2.29 -7.59
CA LEU A 37 -3.69 3.12 -8.79
C LEU A 37 -4.66 4.27 -8.59
N ALA A 38 -5.73 4.09 -7.81
CA ALA A 38 -6.62 5.19 -7.45
C ALA A 38 -5.92 6.18 -6.51
N PHE A 39 -5.27 5.69 -5.46
CA PHE A 39 -4.63 6.54 -4.45
C PHE A 39 -3.47 7.36 -5.00
N VAL A 40 -2.64 6.79 -5.89
CA VAL A 40 -1.51 7.54 -6.47
C VAL A 40 -1.96 8.76 -7.29
N GLN A 41 -3.19 8.77 -7.79
CA GLN A 41 -3.75 9.88 -8.58
C GLN A 41 -4.35 10.99 -7.72
N VAL A 42 -4.76 10.69 -6.48
CA VAL A 42 -5.54 11.63 -5.64
C VAL A 42 -4.80 12.10 -4.40
N LEU A 43 -3.77 11.39 -3.96
CA LEU A 43 -2.96 11.77 -2.80
C LEU A 43 -1.87 12.78 -3.19
N ASN A 44 -1.59 13.68 -2.25
CA ASN A 44 -0.46 14.60 -2.33
C ASN A 44 0.87 13.85 -2.45
N PRO A 45 1.94 14.49 -2.96
CA PRO A 45 3.28 13.94 -2.94
C PRO A 45 3.68 13.42 -1.55
N GLY A 46 4.20 12.20 -1.50
CA GLY A 46 4.43 11.47 -0.26
C GLY A 46 4.60 9.97 -0.49
N VAL A 47 4.91 9.23 0.57
CA VAL A 47 5.07 7.77 0.54
C VAL A 47 3.97 7.13 1.39
N TYR A 48 3.22 6.22 0.79
CA TYR A 48 2.05 5.58 1.40
C TYR A 48 2.13 4.05 1.29
N VAL A 49 1.40 3.37 2.16
CA VAL A 49 1.12 1.93 2.05
C VAL A 49 -0.36 1.74 1.78
N ALA A 50 -0.72 0.98 0.74
CA ALA A 50 -2.10 0.68 0.38
C ALA A 50 -2.35 -0.83 0.25
N MET A 51 -3.21 -1.37 1.11
CA MET A 51 -3.71 -2.75 1.07
C MET A 51 -5.12 -2.81 1.68
N ASN A 52 -5.92 -3.77 1.24
CA ASN A 52 -7.29 -4.00 1.72
C ASN A 52 -8.20 -2.76 1.59
N GLY A 53 -7.99 -1.97 0.52
CA GLY A 53 -8.82 -0.79 0.20
C GLY A 53 -8.59 0.43 1.09
N ARG A 54 -7.51 0.43 1.87
CA ARG A 54 -7.11 1.55 2.76
C ARG A 54 -5.70 2.00 2.42
N TYR A 55 -5.39 3.25 2.73
CA TYR A 55 -4.03 3.78 2.68
C TYR A 55 -3.59 4.27 4.07
N TYR A 56 -2.29 4.27 4.29
CA TYR A 56 -1.63 4.81 5.48
C TYR A 56 -0.37 5.57 5.07
N ASN A 57 0.04 6.56 5.87
CA ASN A 57 1.41 7.08 5.78
C ASN A 57 2.39 5.96 6.15
N TRP A 58 3.51 5.88 5.42
CA TRP A 58 4.46 4.78 5.55
C TRP A 58 5.07 4.65 6.96
N ASP A 59 5.13 5.74 7.71
CA ASP A 59 5.71 5.87 9.04
C ASP A 59 4.68 5.73 10.18
N GLU A 60 3.40 5.82 9.87
CA GLU A 60 2.28 5.75 10.83
C GLU A 60 1.58 4.38 10.84
N VAL A 61 2.19 3.37 10.21
CA VAL A 61 1.57 2.06 10.01
C VAL A 61 2.45 0.91 10.50
N LYS A 62 1.82 -0.17 10.99
CA LYS A 62 2.48 -1.44 11.31
C LYS A 62 1.69 -2.63 10.77
N LYS A 63 2.39 -3.70 10.40
CA LYS A 63 1.74 -4.96 9.98
C LYS A 63 1.35 -5.77 11.20
N ASN A 64 0.05 -5.95 11.41
CA ASN A 64 -0.48 -6.89 12.38
C ASN A 64 -0.28 -8.31 11.84
N ARG A 65 0.70 -9.03 12.37
CA ARG A 65 1.01 -10.40 11.91
C ARG A 65 -0.03 -11.44 12.31
N LYS A 66 -0.89 -11.14 13.29
CA LYS A 66 -1.96 -12.06 13.70
C LYS A 66 -3.12 -12.03 12.72
N THR A 67 -3.49 -10.83 12.24
CA THR A 67 -4.62 -10.65 11.33
C THR A 67 -4.19 -10.57 9.86
N GLY A 68 -2.93 -10.23 9.60
CA GLY A 68 -2.39 -10.02 8.26
C GLY A 68 -2.56 -8.57 7.74
N TYR A 69 -3.36 -7.76 8.41
CA TYR A 69 -3.69 -6.39 8.00
C TYR A 69 -2.67 -5.37 8.50
N PHE A 70 -2.67 -4.20 7.84
CA PHE A 70 -2.03 -3.00 8.37
C PHE A 70 -2.95 -2.28 9.35
N GLU A 71 -2.37 -1.71 10.39
CA GLU A 71 -3.05 -0.92 11.41
C GLU A 71 -2.22 0.32 11.76
N GLU A 72 -2.88 1.37 12.26
CA GLU A 72 -2.21 2.57 12.75
C GLU A 72 -1.27 2.22 13.90
N LYS A 73 -0.14 2.91 13.94
CA LYS A 73 0.95 2.61 14.85
C LYS A 73 0.63 2.99 16.28
#